data_AF-A0A9P6HQT6-F1
#
_entry.id   AF-A0A9P6HQT6-F1
#
_cell.length_a   1.000
_cell.length_b   1.000
_cell.length_c   1.000
_cell.angle_alpha   90.00
_cell.angle_beta   90.00
_cell.angle_gamma   90.00
#
_symmetry.space_group_name_H-M   'P 1'
#
loop_
_entity.id
_entity.type
_entity.pdbx_description
1 polymer ?
#
loop_
_entity_poly.entity_id
_entity_poly.type
_entity_poly.pdbx_seq_one_letter_code
_entity_poly.pdbx_strand_id
1 'polypeptide(L)'
;MQKRAGGPGMTGEEESRYVSRLARSIESTGAPDKVALGCFERYPNLTRHDSTISKYSEAMEWPREYGLMNYLPYMIIPFFLFTRSRPKMDWENYTKTKAHEEIYKSSSKCLRSACAREVGCFRHLLNEQILQLELSPYINRILSPPLRPVDSPIIKTEERAVLNRLVDSMIALDLRFGVPVDVFLTYDGKRSSDIAISRYAVRQLVKYELDARASRRQADGALAADTLKNEHRLREEHTEGGSSSGVPDSGNKKQSESREEGGHRGCSELPASRDR
;
A
#
# COMPACT_ATOMS: atom_id res chain seq x y z
N MET A 1 31.70 3.89 -33.18
CA MET A 1 32.94 4.47 -32.61
C MET A 1 32.84 5.99 -32.65
N GLN A 2 32.34 6.61 -31.58
CA GLN A 2 32.30 8.07 -31.43
C GLN A 2 33.53 8.48 -30.61
N LYS A 3 34.27 9.48 -31.13
CA LYS A 3 35.56 9.93 -30.60
C LYS A 3 35.44 10.33 -29.13
N ARG A 4 36.36 9.83 -28.31
CA ARG A 4 36.56 10.16 -26.89
C ARG A 4 36.70 11.67 -26.73
N ALA A 5 35.74 12.33 -26.07
CA ALA A 5 36.00 13.61 -25.42
C ALA A 5 36.86 13.29 -24.19
N GLY A 6 38.15 13.58 -24.28
CA GLY A 6 39.19 13.04 -23.39
C GLY A 6 40.40 12.48 -24.13
N GLY A 7 40.65 12.91 -25.37
CA GLY A 7 42.00 12.86 -25.92
C GLY A 7 42.82 13.99 -25.26
N PRO A 8 44.05 13.72 -24.78
CA PRO A 8 44.89 14.75 -24.17
C PRO A 8 45.23 15.78 -25.27
N GLY A 9 44.68 17.00 -25.18
CA GLY A 9 44.92 18.04 -26.17
C GLY A 9 43.88 19.15 -26.31
N MET A 10 42.78 19.17 -25.53
CA MET A 10 41.94 20.36 -25.46
C MET A 10 42.60 21.39 -24.54
N THR A 11 42.74 22.61 -25.01
CA THR A 11 43.15 23.74 -24.17
C THR A 11 42.01 24.10 -23.22
N GLY A 12 42.28 24.59 -22.00
CA GLY A 12 41.22 24.89 -21.01
C GLY A 12 40.15 25.88 -21.50
N GLU A 13 40.51 26.75 -22.45
CA GLU A 13 39.54 27.62 -23.14
C GLU A 13 38.58 26.87 -24.07
N GLU A 14 39.03 25.79 -24.73
CA GLU A 14 38.19 24.97 -25.58
C GLU A 14 37.25 24.09 -24.76
N GLU A 15 37.72 23.61 -23.60
CA GLU A 15 36.90 22.87 -22.65
C GLU A 15 35.76 23.73 -22.09
N SER A 16 36.06 24.93 -21.62
CA SER A 16 35.03 25.87 -21.14
C SER A 16 34.01 26.23 -22.22
N ARG A 17 34.45 26.49 -23.45
CA ARG A 17 33.54 26.73 -24.60
C ARG A 17 32.67 25.49 -24.90
N TYR A 18 33.23 24.29 -24.79
CA TYR A 18 32.51 23.04 -25.00
C TYR A 18 31.45 22.81 -23.92
N VAL A 19 31.81 22.98 -22.65
CA VAL A 19 30.93 22.89 -21.49
C VAL A 19 29.78 23.91 -21.62
N SER A 20 30.07 25.18 -21.93
CA SER A 20 29.02 26.19 -22.11
C SER A 20 28.07 25.89 -23.27
N ARG A 21 28.56 25.30 -24.37
CA ARG A 21 27.69 24.86 -25.48
C ARG A 21 26.77 23.72 -25.05
N LEU A 22 27.29 22.79 -24.26
CA LEU A 22 26.52 21.64 -23.78
C LEU A 22 25.49 22.05 -22.73
N ALA A 23 25.86 22.94 -21.80
CA ALA A 23 24.95 23.55 -20.82
C ALA A 23 23.75 24.20 -21.52
N ARG A 24 24.01 25.05 -22.52
CA ARG A 24 22.94 25.69 -23.31
C ARG A 24 22.09 24.68 -24.08
N SER A 25 22.68 23.61 -24.59
CA SER A 25 21.93 22.55 -25.26
C SER A 25 20.99 21.82 -24.28
N ILE A 26 21.44 21.57 -23.06
CA ILE A 26 20.63 20.96 -22.00
C ILE A 26 19.51 21.91 -21.57
N GLU A 27 19.83 23.19 -21.34
CA GLU A 27 18.84 24.23 -21.02
C GLU A 27 17.80 24.41 -22.12
N SER A 28 18.22 24.38 -23.40
CA SER A 28 17.30 24.49 -24.55
C SER A 28 16.29 23.35 -24.64
N THR A 29 16.50 22.25 -23.91
CA THR A 29 15.55 21.14 -23.81
C THR A 29 14.34 21.49 -22.94
N GLY A 30 14.42 22.57 -22.14
CA GLY A 30 13.33 23.05 -21.27
C GLY A 30 13.01 22.14 -20.08
N ALA A 31 13.71 21.02 -19.93
CA ALA A 31 13.53 20.05 -18.85
C ALA A 31 14.87 19.38 -18.48
N PRO A 32 15.83 20.13 -17.90
CA PRO A 32 17.15 19.60 -17.53
C PRO A 32 17.03 18.42 -16.54
N ASP A 33 16.01 18.41 -15.69
CA ASP A 33 15.75 17.33 -14.71
C ASP A 33 15.49 15.99 -15.39
N LYS A 34 14.73 15.98 -16.49
CA LYS A 34 14.46 14.75 -17.26
C LYS A 34 15.71 14.25 -17.97
N VAL A 35 16.58 15.17 -18.39
CA VAL A 35 17.89 14.84 -18.95
C VAL A 35 18.76 14.22 -17.86
N ALA A 36 18.78 14.77 -16.65
CA ALA A 36 19.47 14.23 -15.49
C ALA A 36 19.02 12.78 -15.19
N LEU A 37 17.71 12.56 -15.10
CA LEU A 37 17.13 11.23 -14.86
C LEU A 37 17.57 10.21 -15.93
N GLY A 38 17.55 10.60 -17.21
CA GLY A 38 18.05 9.75 -18.30
C GLY A 38 19.56 9.48 -18.22
N CYS A 39 20.34 10.43 -17.70
CA CYS A 39 21.76 10.24 -17.43
C CYS A 39 21.98 9.21 -16.33
N PHE A 40 21.25 9.33 -15.21
CA PHE A 40 21.32 8.40 -14.08
C PHE A 40 20.88 6.98 -14.43
N GLU A 41 19.83 6.82 -15.26
CA GLU A 41 19.33 5.50 -15.69
C GLU A 41 20.40 4.68 -16.43
N ARG A 42 21.21 5.35 -17.25
CA ARG A 42 22.21 4.69 -18.10
C ARG A 42 23.61 4.68 -17.48
N TYR A 43 23.84 5.44 -16.41
CA TYR A 43 25.13 5.51 -15.73
C TYR A 43 25.68 4.14 -15.28
N PRO A 44 24.88 3.23 -14.67
CA PRO A 44 25.34 1.89 -14.30
C PRO A 44 25.56 0.96 -15.49
N ASN A 45 24.88 1.21 -16.61
CA ASN A 45 24.91 0.38 -17.82
C ASN A 45 26.08 0.72 -18.77
N LEU A 46 26.90 1.70 -18.41
CA LEU A 46 28.09 2.04 -19.17
C LEU A 46 29.22 1.06 -18.83
N THR A 47 29.61 0.24 -19.80
CA THR A 47 30.82 -0.58 -19.69
C THR A 47 32.05 0.32 -19.58
N ARG A 48 32.58 0.45 -18.36
CA ARG A 48 33.89 1.04 -18.10
C ARG A 48 34.93 -0.06 -17.92
N HIS A 49 36.14 0.19 -18.37
CA HIS A 49 37.31 -0.67 -18.13
C HIS A 49 37.96 -0.42 -16.76
N ASP A 50 37.28 0.31 -15.87
CA ASP A 50 37.76 0.62 -14.52
C ASP A 50 37.19 -0.40 -13.54
N SER A 51 38.06 -1.06 -12.77
CA SER A 51 37.69 -2.09 -11.79
C SER A 51 37.10 -1.52 -10.49
N THR A 52 37.13 -0.19 -10.32
CA THR A 52 36.86 0.46 -9.03
C THR A 52 35.48 1.11 -9.00
N ILE A 53 34.70 0.85 -7.95
CA ILE A 53 33.36 1.43 -7.74
C ILE A 53 33.43 2.91 -7.25
N SER A 54 34.60 3.42 -6.86
CA SER A 54 34.79 4.77 -6.28
C SER A 54 34.18 5.92 -7.10
N LYS A 55 34.25 5.83 -8.43
CA LYS A 55 33.68 6.87 -9.31
C LYS A 55 32.15 6.85 -9.34
N TYR A 56 31.53 5.71 -9.01
CA TYR A 56 30.08 5.61 -8.88
C TYR A 56 29.59 6.22 -7.57
N SER A 57 30.33 6.07 -6.46
CA SER A 57 29.99 6.72 -5.20
C SER A 57 30.11 8.24 -5.27
N GLU A 58 31.17 8.75 -5.90
CA GLU A 58 31.34 10.21 -6.11
C GLU A 58 30.23 10.79 -6.99
N ALA A 59 29.79 10.05 -8.02
CA ALA A 59 28.66 10.47 -8.86
C ALA A 59 27.30 10.42 -8.13
N MET A 60 27.19 9.62 -7.05
CA MET A 60 25.96 9.46 -6.28
C MET A 60 25.82 10.53 -5.17
N GLU A 61 26.89 11.25 -4.84
CA GLU A 61 26.90 12.37 -3.89
C GLU A 61 26.46 13.70 -4.55
N TRP A 62 25.44 13.63 -5.41
CA TRP A 62 24.88 14.83 -6.01
C TRP A 62 24.02 15.59 -4.98
N PRO A 63 24.21 16.91 -4.85
CA PRO A 63 23.44 17.70 -3.89
C PRO A 63 21.98 17.76 -4.31
N ARG A 64 21.07 17.34 -3.41
CA ARG A 64 19.60 17.44 -3.59
C ARG A 64 19.05 18.81 -3.21
N GLU A 65 19.87 19.84 -3.32
CA GLU A 65 19.48 21.20 -2.96
C GLU A 65 18.79 21.87 -4.14
N TYR A 66 17.50 22.16 -3.99
CA TYR A 66 16.69 22.84 -5.01
C TYR A 66 17.20 24.24 -5.38
N GLY A 67 18.03 24.87 -4.53
CA GLY A 67 18.69 26.13 -4.83
C GLY A 67 19.72 26.05 -5.95
N LEU A 68 20.28 24.85 -6.21
CA LEU A 68 21.29 24.63 -7.25
C LEU A 68 20.70 24.20 -8.59
N MET A 69 19.38 24.22 -8.77
CA MET A 69 18.72 23.80 -10.02
C MET A 69 19.14 24.63 -11.23
N ASN A 70 19.50 25.91 -11.04
CA ASN A 70 20.04 26.75 -12.10
C ASN A 70 21.45 26.30 -12.57
N TYR A 71 22.19 25.57 -11.73
CA TYR A 71 23.49 25.00 -12.06
C TYR A 71 23.40 23.53 -12.50
N LEU A 72 22.20 22.95 -12.47
CA LEU A 72 21.95 21.57 -12.86
C LEU A 72 22.48 21.24 -14.28
N PRO A 73 22.34 22.10 -15.31
CA PRO A 73 22.92 21.83 -16.62
C PRO A 73 24.44 21.59 -16.56
N TYR A 74 25.16 22.34 -15.72
CA TYR A 74 26.61 22.17 -15.55
C TYR A 74 26.97 20.87 -14.82
N MET A 75 26.14 20.46 -13.85
CA MET A 75 26.33 19.21 -13.10
C MET A 75 26.04 17.96 -13.95
N ILE A 76 25.16 18.06 -14.95
CA ILE A 76 24.80 16.94 -15.82
C ILE A 76 25.83 16.71 -16.93
N ILE A 77 26.59 17.74 -17.35
CA ILE A 77 27.54 17.67 -18.48
C ILE A 77 28.50 16.47 -18.45
N PRO A 78 29.14 16.14 -17.30
CA PRO A 78 30.01 14.97 -17.21
C PRO A 78 29.29 13.65 -17.56
N PHE A 79 27.98 13.59 -17.33
CA PHE A 79 27.14 12.41 -17.58
C PHE A 79 26.43 12.46 -18.95
N PHE A 80 26.13 13.66 -19.45
CA PHE A 80 25.41 13.90 -20.71
C PHE A 80 26.12 13.30 -21.94
N LEU A 81 27.46 13.29 -21.92
CA LEU A 81 28.29 12.70 -22.98
C LEU A 81 27.98 11.22 -23.22
N PHE A 82 27.42 10.55 -22.23
CA PHE A 82 27.20 9.12 -22.26
C PHE A 82 25.76 8.73 -22.60
N THR A 83 24.83 9.69 -22.67
CA THR A 83 23.40 9.39 -22.67
C THR A 83 22.60 10.37 -23.54
N ARG A 84 22.27 9.97 -24.77
CA ARG A 84 21.33 10.69 -25.65
C ARG A 84 19.91 10.10 -25.64
N SER A 85 19.61 9.19 -24.71
CA SER A 85 18.35 8.44 -24.65
C SER A 85 17.38 9.04 -23.64
N ARG A 86 16.09 8.99 -23.96
CA ARG A 86 14.99 9.43 -23.07
C ARG A 86 14.87 8.49 -21.86
N PRO A 87 14.56 9.01 -20.66
CA PRO A 87 14.31 8.18 -19.48
C PRO A 87 13.03 7.37 -19.69
N LYS A 88 13.16 6.05 -19.81
CA LYS A 88 12.02 5.14 -20.02
C LYS A 88 11.78 4.28 -18.79
N MET A 89 12.86 3.84 -18.14
CA MET A 89 12.81 2.92 -17.01
C MET A 89 12.23 3.57 -15.74
N ASP A 90 12.48 4.86 -15.51
CA ASP A 90 11.95 5.55 -14.32
C ASP A 90 10.42 5.61 -14.33
N TRP A 91 9.83 5.98 -15.47
CA TRP A 91 8.37 6.00 -15.62
C TRP A 91 7.75 4.60 -15.49
N GLU A 92 8.40 3.58 -16.07
CA GLU A 92 7.94 2.19 -15.94
C GLU A 92 8.02 1.71 -14.49
N ASN A 93 9.10 2.03 -13.78
CA ASN A 93 9.26 1.69 -12.36
C ASN A 93 8.27 2.44 -11.48
N TYR A 94 8.07 3.73 -11.71
CA TYR A 94 7.06 4.52 -11.03
C TYR A 94 5.66 3.93 -11.22
N THR A 95 5.31 3.58 -12.46
CA THR A 95 4.02 2.95 -12.79
C THR A 95 3.87 1.60 -12.09
N LYS A 96 4.91 0.76 -12.09
CA LYS A 96 4.92 -0.53 -11.37
C LYS A 96 4.75 -0.33 -9.86
N THR A 97 5.49 0.59 -9.25
CA THR A 97 5.39 0.90 -7.81
C THR A 97 3.99 1.39 -7.46
N LYS A 98 3.40 2.27 -8.28
CA LYS A 98 2.03 2.77 -8.06
C LYS A 98 0.99 1.66 -8.17
N ALA A 99 1.11 0.78 -9.17
CA ALA A 99 0.25 -0.39 -9.28
C ALA A 99 0.38 -1.31 -8.05
N HIS A 100 1.60 -1.56 -7.57
CA HIS A 100 1.82 -2.38 -6.38
C HIS A 100 1.25 -1.73 -5.11
N GLU A 101 1.37 -0.40 -4.99
CA GLU A 101 0.81 0.38 -3.87
C GLU A 101 -0.72 0.20 -3.76
N GLU A 102 -1.44 0.17 -4.89
CA GLU A 102 -2.88 -0.10 -4.91
C GLU A 102 -3.23 -1.51 -4.43
N ILE A 103 -2.40 -2.50 -4.77
CA ILE A 103 -2.57 -3.88 -4.30
C ILE A 103 -2.34 -3.96 -2.78
N TYR A 104 -1.33 -3.27 -2.25
CA TYR A 104 -1.11 -3.22 -0.80
C TYR A 104 -2.24 -2.49 -0.07
N LYS A 105 -2.77 -1.40 -0.64
CA LYS A 105 -3.92 -0.69 -0.07
C LYS A 105 -5.17 -1.56 0.00
N SER A 106 -5.48 -2.30 -1.08
CA SER A 106 -6.60 -3.23 -1.11
C SER A 106 -6.41 -4.40 -0.12
N SER A 107 -5.20 -4.97 -0.06
CA SER A 107 -4.86 -6.04 0.89
C SER A 107 -4.95 -5.57 2.35
N SER A 108 -4.47 -4.36 2.65
CA SER A 108 -4.59 -3.74 3.98
C SER A 108 -6.05 -3.48 4.36
N LYS A 109 -6.92 -3.13 3.39
CA LYS A 109 -8.36 -2.98 3.62
C LYS A 109 -9.03 -4.32 3.96
N CYS A 110 -8.71 -5.39 3.23
CA CYS A 110 -9.18 -6.75 3.55
C CYS A 110 -8.72 -7.16 4.96
N LEU A 111 -7.44 -6.94 5.29
CA LEU A 111 -6.90 -7.29 6.60
C LEU A 111 -7.53 -6.50 7.75
N ARG A 112 -7.88 -5.22 7.52
CA ARG A 112 -8.65 -4.42 8.50
C ARG A 112 -10.05 -4.98 8.71
N SER A 113 -10.73 -5.41 7.64
CA SER A 113 -12.03 -6.07 7.74
C SER A 113 -11.94 -7.39 8.51
N ALA A 114 -10.93 -8.21 8.21
CA ALA A 114 -10.63 -9.43 8.94
C ALA A 114 -10.34 -9.16 10.43
N CYS A 115 -9.54 -8.15 10.76
CA CYS A 115 -9.28 -7.75 12.15
C CYS A 115 -10.56 -7.37 12.90
N ALA A 116 -11.49 -6.67 12.25
CA ALA A 116 -12.75 -6.29 12.89
C ALA A 116 -13.62 -7.51 13.20
N ARG A 117 -13.53 -8.58 12.41
CA ARG A 117 -14.29 -9.82 12.60
C ARG A 117 -13.64 -10.77 13.62
N GLU A 118 -12.33 -10.91 13.57
CA GLU A 118 -11.54 -11.86 14.36
C GLU A 118 -10.88 -11.20 15.58
N VAL A 119 -11.59 -10.27 16.25
CA VAL A 119 -11.19 -9.64 17.53
C VAL A 119 -9.76 -9.04 17.53
N GLY A 120 -9.29 -8.58 16.37
CA GLY A 120 -7.99 -7.92 16.25
C GLY A 120 -6.76 -8.85 16.22
N CYS A 121 -6.91 -10.16 16.01
CA CYS A 121 -5.81 -11.12 15.92
C CYS A 121 -4.68 -10.71 14.94
N PHE A 122 -5.03 -9.98 13.87
CA PHE A 122 -4.07 -9.59 12.82
C PHE A 122 -3.59 -8.13 12.91
N ARG A 123 -3.80 -7.43 14.04
CA ARG A 123 -3.40 -6.02 14.18
C ARG A 123 -1.91 -5.78 13.94
N HIS A 124 -1.05 -6.70 14.34
CA HIS A 124 0.40 -6.62 14.16
C HIS A 124 0.83 -6.68 12.68
N LEU A 125 -0.01 -7.27 11.81
CA LEU A 125 0.22 -7.38 10.37
C LEU A 125 -0.26 -6.14 9.60
N LEU A 126 -0.93 -5.18 10.26
CA LEU A 126 -1.41 -3.95 9.61
C LEU A 126 -0.32 -2.91 9.37
N ASN A 127 0.87 -3.08 9.98
CA ASN A 127 2.01 -2.23 9.67
C ASN A 127 2.40 -2.40 8.18
N GLU A 128 2.53 -1.30 7.45
CA GLU A 128 2.82 -1.30 6.01
C GLU A 128 4.10 -2.07 5.67
N GLN A 129 5.16 -1.91 6.47
CA GLN A 129 6.43 -2.59 6.24
C GLN A 129 6.30 -4.11 6.43
N ILE A 130 5.59 -4.53 7.48
CA ILE A 130 5.37 -5.95 7.79
C ILE A 130 4.46 -6.57 6.72
N LEU A 131 3.44 -5.83 6.29
CA LEU A 131 2.55 -6.26 5.22
C LEU A 131 3.31 -6.53 3.92
N GLN A 132 4.19 -5.59 3.53
CA GLN A 132 4.93 -5.66 2.27
C GLN A 132 6.05 -6.71 2.28
N LEU A 133 6.83 -6.79 3.37
CA LEU A 133 8.04 -7.61 3.42
C LEU A 133 7.79 -9.04 3.93
N GLU A 134 6.87 -9.21 4.87
CA GLU A 134 6.61 -10.51 5.50
C GLU A 134 5.30 -11.10 4.98
N LEU A 135 4.17 -10.42 5.19
CA LEU A 135 2.86 -11.03 4.96
C LEU A 135 2.58 -11.31 3.48
N SER A 136 2.85 -10.36 2.59
CA SER A 136 2.58 -10.48 1.16
C SER A 136 3.25 -11.70 0.49
N PRO A 137 4.56 -11.95 0.67
CA PRO A 137 5.18 -13.16 0.13
C PRO A 137 4.64 -14.44 0.79
N TYR A 138 4.35 -14.44 2.10
CA TYR A 138 3.79 -15.61 2.78
C TYR A 138 2.38 -15.96 2.30
N ILE A 139 1.50 -14.97 2.10
CA ILE A 139 0.15 -15.18 1.56
C ILE A 139 0.23 -15.88 0.21
N ASN A 140 1.13 -15.47 -0.67
CA ASN A 140 1.26 -16.08 -1.98
C ASN A 140 1.66 -17.56 -1.96
N ARG A 141 2.49 -17.94 -0.99
CA ARG A 141 2.85 -19.34 -0.77
C ARG A 141 1.66 -20.14 -0.23
N ILE A 142 0.86 -19.55 0.65
CA ILE A 142 -0.36 -20.17 1.19
C ILE A 142 -1.42 -20.34 0.09
N LEU A 143 -1.60 -19.33 -0.78
CA LEU A 143 -2.57 -19.33 -1.88
C LEU A 143 -2.19 -20.24 -3.05
N SER A 144 -0.93 -20.69 -3.11
CA SER A 144 -0.42 -21.56 -4.18
C SER A 144 -0.03 -22.95 -3.67
N PRO A 145 -0.94 -23.71 -3.02
CA PRO A 145 -0.63 -25.07 -2.64
C PRO A 145 -0.50 -25.96 -3.90
N PRO A 146 0.33 -27.02 -3.84
CA PRO A 146 0.49 -27.95 -4.95
C PRO A 146 -0.73 -28.88 -5.07
N LEU A 147 -1.86 -28.32 -5.52
CA LEU A 147 -3.09 -29.07 -5.80
C LEU A 147 -3.07 -29.52 -7.27
N ARG A 148 -3.32 -30.81 -7.49
CA ARG A 148 -3.53 -31.33 -8.84
C ARG A 148 -4.97 -31.00 -9.25
N PRO A 149 -5.21 -30.43 -10.44
CA PRO A 149 -6.57 -30.31 -10.95
C PRO A 149 -7.04 -31.69 -11.36
N VAL A 150 -7.65 -32.40 -10.43
CA VAL A 150 -8.43 -33.59 -10.71
C VAL A 150 -9.88 -33.14 -10.78
N ASP A 151 -10.65 -33.69 -11.72
CA ASP A 151 -12.07 -33.39 -11.87
C ASP A 151 -12.77 -33.48 -10.50
N SER A 152 -13.63 -32.51 -10.22
CA SER A 152 -14.28 -32.29 -8.91
C SER A 152 -14.88 -33.52 -8.21
N PRO A 153 -15.37 -34.59 -8.88
CA PRO A 153 -15.87 -35.77 -8.17
C PRO A 153 -14.77 -36.68 -7.57
N ILE A 154 -13.51 -36.59 -8.01
CA ILE A 154 -12.43 -37.51 -7.58
C ILE A 154 -11.33 -36.72 -6.86
N ILE A 155 -11.72 -35.92 -5.88
CA ILE A 155 -10.75 -35.27 -4.99
C ILE A 155 -10.39 -36.25 -3.88
N LYS A 156 -9.11 -36.56 -3.73
CA LYS A 156 -8.65 -37.39 -2.60
C LYS A 156 -8.95 -36.69 -1.27
N THR A 157 -9.28 -37.46 -0.24
CA THR A 157 -9.57 -36.92 1.10
C THR A 157 -8.45 -36.02 1.63
N GLU A 158 -7.19 -36.33 1.31
CA GLU A 158 -6.01 -35.53 1.65
C GLU A 158 -5.98 -34.17 0.93
N GLU A 159 -6.21 -34.17 -0.39
CA GLU A 159 -6.26 -32.94 -1.20
C GLU A 159 -7.42 -32.04 -0.77
N ARG A 160 -8.55 -32.66 -0.39
CA ARG A 160 -9.71 -31.94 0.17
C ARG A 160 -9.39 -31.28 1.50
N ALA A 161 -8.60 -31.91 2.36
CA ALA A 161 -8.16 -31.30 3.62
C ALA A 161 -7.27 -30.07 3.40
N VAL A 162 -6.37 -30.13 2.40
CA VAL A 162 -5.55 -28.97 2.01
C VAL A 162 -6.42 -27.84 1.45
N LEU A 163 -7.38 -28.17 0.58
CA LEU A 163 -8.35 -27.21 0.05
C LEU A 163 -9.16 -26.54 1.18
N ASN A 164 -9.62 -27.33 2.16
CA ASN A 164 -10.37 -26.79 3.30
C ASN A 164 -9.54 -25.80 4.11
N ARG A 165 -8.28 -26.15 4.44
CA ARG A 165 -7.37 -25.25 5.18
C ARG A 165 -7.07 -23.97 4.40
N LEU A 166 -6.90 -24.06 3.08
CA LEU A 166 -6.72 -22.91 2.21
C LEU A 166 -7.94 -21.98 2.29
N VAL A 167 -9.15 -22.52 2.08
CA VAL A 167 -10.39 -21.76 2.11
C VAL A 167 -10.59 -21.12 3.50
N ASP A 168 -10.32 -21.85 4.58
CA ASP A 168 -10.44 -21.32 5.94
C ASP A 168 -9.46 -20.17 6.19
N SER A 169 -8.22 -20.29 5.72
CA SER A 169 -7.22 -19.21 5.79
C SER A 169 -7.63 -17.99 4.97
N MET A 170 -8.20 -18.20 3.79
CA MET A 170 -8.70 -17.11 2.94
C MET A 170 -9.90 -16.39 3.55
N ILE A 171 -10.81 -17.10 4.19
CA ILE A 171 -11.95 -16.49 4.90
C ILE A 171 -11.46 -15.73 6.13
N ALA A 172 -10.51 -16.29 6.89
CA ALA A 172 -9.95 -15.64 8.08
C ALA A 172 -9.26 -14.32 7.74
N LEU A 173 -8.61 -14.23 6.58
CA LEU A 173 -7.93 -13.02 6.10
C LEU A 173 -8.79 -12.14 5.17
N ASP A 174 -10.06 -12.51 4.95
CA ASP A 174 -10.99 -11.88 3.99
C ASP A 174 -10.39 -11.68 2.58
N LEU A 175 -9.60 -12.66 2.12
CA LEU A 175 -8.97 -12.68 0.81
C LEU A 175 -9.91 -13.26 -0.25
N ARG A 176 -9.94 -12.61 -1.42
CA ARG A 176 -10.73 -13.06 -2.58
C ARG A 176 -9.83 -13.33 -3.78
N PHE A 177 -10.11 -14.40 -4.53
CA PHE A 177 -9.48 -14.63 -5.84
C PHE A 177 -9.94 -13.55 -6.83
N GLY A 178 -9.03 -12.65 -7.21
CA GLY A 178 -9.32 -11.54 -8.11
C GLY A 178 -8.46 -10.31 -7.82
N VAL A 179 -7.94 -10.18 -6.60
CA VAL A 179 -6.82 -9.29 -6.33
C VAL A 179 -5.59 -9.88 -7.05
N PRO A 180 -4.78 -9.09 -7.77
CA PRO A 180 -3.58 -9.59 -8.46
C PRO A 180 -2.47 -9.90 -7.45
N VAL A 181 -2.73 -10.82 -6.52
CA VAL A 181 -1.78 -11.25 -5.47
C VAL A 181 -0.56 -11.94 -6.10
N ASP A 182 -0.73 -12.56 -7.27
CA ASP A 182 0.36 -13.16 -8.05
C ASP A 182 1.47 -12.16 -8.45
N VAL A 183 1.21 -10.85 -8.38
CA VAL A 183 2.22 -9.82 -8.63
C VAL A 183 3.39 -9.94 -7.66
N PHE A 184 3.17 -10.36 -6.40
CA PHE A 184 4.28 -10.50 -5.46
C PHE A 184 5.13 -11.77 -5.69
N LEU A 185 4.82 -12.59 -6.71
CA LEU A 185 5.61 -13.75 -7.11
C LEU A 185 6.56 -13.47 -8.28
N THR A 186 6.37 -12.32 -8.94
CA THR A 186 7.16 -11.93 -10.10
C THR A 186 8.15 -10.85 -9.72
N TYR A 187 9.45 -11.15 -9.82
CA TYR A 187 10.50 -10.15 -9.80
C TYR A 187 10.98 -9.92 -11.23
N ASP A 188 10.89 -8.68 -11.71
CA ASP A 188 11.29 -8.31 -13.07
C ASP A 188 10.65 -9.18 -14.17
N GLY A 189 9.37 -9.49 -14.01
CA GLY A 189 8.60 -10.35 -14.92
C GLY A 189 8.95 -11.84 -14.86
N LYS A 190 9.93 -12.25 -14.05
CA LYS A 190 10.28 -13.66 -13.83
C LYS A 190 9.62 -14.15 -12.55
N ARG A 191 8.89 -15.25 -12.65
CA ARG A 191 8.24 -15.90 -11.49
C ARG A 191 9.25 -16.81 -10.79
N SER A 192 9.18 -16.85 -9.45
CA SER A 192 9.97 -17.80 -8.68
C SER A 192 9.61 -19.25 -9.05
N SER A 193 10.61 -20.11 -9.25
CA SER A 193 10.42 -21.49 -9.70
C SER A 193 9.91 -22.43 -8.60
N ASP A 194 10.01 -22.03 -7.34
CA ASP A 194 9.58 -22.79 -6.17
C ASP A 194 8.07 -22.69 -5.89
N ILE A 195 7.36 -21.75 -6.53
CA ILE A 195 5.94 -21.53 -6.33
C ILE A 195 5.17 -21.93 -7.59
N ALA A 196 4.52 -23.10 -7.50
CA ALA A 196 3.75 -23.66 -8.59
C ALA A 196 2.67 -22.68 -9.07
N ILE A 197 2.47 -22.63 -10.40
CA ILE A 197 1.39 -21.84 -10.98
C ILE A 197 0.07 -22.50 -10.59
N SER A 198 -0.70 -21.81 -9.76
CA SER A 198 -2.09 -22.17 -9.47
C SER A 198 -2.86 -22.19 -10.80
N ARG A 199 -3.20 -23.41 -11.25
CA ARG A 199 -3.91 -23.65 -12.53
C ARG A 199 -5.31 -23.05 -12.44
N TYR A 200 -5.83 -22.56 -13.55
CA TYR A 200 -7.15 -21.91 -13.62
C TYR A 200 -8.27 -22.77 -12.99
N ALA A 201 -8.27 -24.08 -13.25
CA ALA A 201 -9.23 -25.02 -12.66
C ALA A 201 -9.19 -25.03 -11.12
N VAL A 202 -7.99 -24.95 -10.52
CA VAL A 202 -7.82 -24.88 -9.06
C VAL A 202 -8.36 -23.55 -8.53
N ARG A 203 -8.11 -22.43 -9.21
CA ARG A 203 -8.65 -21.12 -8.80
C ARG A 203 -10.18 -21.09 -8.83
N GLN A 204 -10.79 -21.69 -9.86
CA GLN A 204 -12.26 -21.77 -9.94
C GLN A 204 -12.83 -22.68 -8.85
N LEU A 205 -12.18 -23.82 -8.58
CA LEU A 205 -12.58 -24.71 -7.50
C LEU A 205 -12.54 -24.00 -6.14
N VAL A 206 -11.44 -23.32 -5.83
CA VAL A 206 -11.31 -22.60 -4.55
C VAL A 206 -12.28 -21.44 -4.49
N LYS A 207 -12.49 -20.71 -5.60
CA LYS A 207 -13.48 -19.62 -5.68
C LYS A 207 -14.90 -20.13 -5.38
N TYR A 208 -15.31 -21.22 -6.02
CA TYR A 208 -16.63 -21.82 -5.78
C TYR A 208 -16.82 -22.22 -4.31
N GLU A 209 -15.82 -22.89 -3.72
CA GLU A 209 -15.87 -23.32 -2.32
C GLU A 209 -15.83 -22.12 -1.35
N LEU A 210 -15.06 -21.08 -1.67
CA LEU A 210 -14.98 -19.84 -0.92
C LEU A 210 -16.32 -19.11 -0.91
N ASP A 211 -16.95 -18.93 -2.08
CA ASP A 211 -18.24 -18.26 -2.22
C ASP A 211 -19.33 -19.03 -1.47
N ALA A 212 -19.32 -20.37 -1.55
CA ALA A 212 -20.25 -21.23 -0.82
C ALA A 212 -20.11 -21.07 0.70
N ARG A 213 -18.89 -21.06 1.25
CA ARG A 213 -18.65 -20.89 2.70
C ARG A 213 -18.90 -19.47 3.18
N ALA A 214 -18.51 -18.47 2.40
CA ALA A 214 -18.77 -17.07 2.72
C ALA A 214 -20.29 -16.80 2.80
N SER A 215 -21.06 -17.34 1.86
CA SER A 215 -22.53 -17.24 1.85
C SER A 215 -23.16 -17.92 3.06
N ARG A 216 -22.68 -19.12 3.45
CA ARG A 216 -23.15 -19.81 4.67
C ARG A 216 -22.89 -18.99 5.94
N ARG A 217 -21.68 -18.45 6.11
CA ARG A 217 -21.36 -17.61 7.27
C ARG A 217 -22.17 -16.32 7.33
N GLN A 218 -22.51 -15.72 6.18
CA GLN A 218 -23.39 -14.55 6.13
C GLN A 218 -24.83 -14.91 6.52
N ALA A 219 -25.33 -16.05 6.05
CA ALA A 219 -26.64 -16.56 6.45
C ALA A 219 -26.72 -16.85 7.96
N ASP A 220 -25.69 -17.51 8.52
CA ASP A 220 -25.62 -17.81 9.95
C ASP A 220 -25.58 -16.54 10.80
N GLY A 221 -24.81 -15.52 10.37
CA GLY A 221 -24.77 -14.22 11.04
C GLY A 221 -26.10 -13.46 10.98
N ALA A 222 -26.85 -13.58 9.89
CA ALA A 222 -28.18 -12.98 9.76
C ALA A 222 -29.19 -13.65 10.69
N LEU A 223 -29.18 -14.99 10.77
CA LEU A 223 -30.05 -15.75 11.68
C LEU A 223 -29.74 -15.43 13.16
N ALA A 224 -28.47 -15.28 13.52
CA ALA A 224 -28.07 -14.86 14.87
C ALA A 224 -28.55 -13.44 15.20
N ALA A 225 -28.44 -12.51 14.25
CA ALA A 225 -28.93 -11.14 14.43
C ALA A 225 -30.46 -11.08 14.58
N ASP A 226 -31.20 -11.89 13.83
CA ASP A 226 -32.66 -11.97 13.94
C ASP A 226 -33.11 -12.63 15.25
N THR A 227 -32.34 -13.61 15.75
CA THR A 227 -32.58 -14.21 17.07
C THR A 227 -32.40 -13.18 18.19
N LEU A 228 -31.31 -12.40 18.16
CA LEU A 228 -31.05 -11.34 19.14
C LEU A 228 -32.10 -10.21 19.10
N LYS A 229 -32.59 -9.85 17.91
CA LYS A 229 -33.68 -8.87 17.76
C LYS A 229 -34.99 -9.41 18.34
N ASN A 230 -35.30 -10.69 18.12
CA ASN A 230 -36.48 -11.33 18.69
C ASN A 230 -36.38 -11.42 20.22
N GLU A 231 -35.21 -11.74 20.77
CA GLU A 231 -34.97 -11.73 22.22
C GLU A 231 -35.09 -10.32 22.82
N HIS A 232 -34.58 -9.29 22.14
CA HIS A 232 -34.76 -7.89 22.56
C HIS A 232 -36.23 -7.49 22.57
N ARG A 233 -37.00 -7.84 21.52
CA ARG A 233 -38.43 -7.56 21.41
C ARG A 233 -39.24 -8.25 22.51
N LEU A 234 -38.94 -9.53 22.79
CA LEU A 234 -39.57 -10.28 23.90
C LEU A 234 -39.26 -9.68 25.27
N ARG A 235 -38.08 -9.06 25.43
CA ARG A 235 -37.68 -8.41 26.68
C ARG A 235 -38.38 -7.06 26.87
N GLU A 236 -38.65 -6.32 25.79
CA GLU A 236 -39.41 -5.07 25.83
C GLU A 236 -40.89 -5.33 26.20
N GLU A 237 -41.51 -6.37 25.63
CA GLU A 237 -42.91 -6.77 25.93
C GLU A 237 -43.14 -7.15 27.41
N HIS A 238 -42.11 -7.67 28.10
CA HIS A 238 -42.19 -7.99 29.54
C HIS A 238 -42.08 -6.78 30.47
N THR A 239 -41.58 -5.63 29.98
CA THR A 239 -41.44 -4.40 30.78
C THR A 239 -42.68 -3.50 30.73
N GLU A 240 -43.56 -3.65 29.74
CA GLU A 240 -44.77 -2.83 29.58
C GLU A 240 -46.04 -3.47 30.18
N GLY A 241 -45.99 -4.72 30.64
CA GLY A 241 -47.15 -5.45 31.18
C GLY A 241 -47.43 -5.33 32.68
N GLY A 242 -46.69 -4.50 33.42
CA GLY A 242 -46.71 -4.52 34.90
C GLY A 242 -46.73 -3.15 35.57
N SER A 243 -47.78 -2.35 35.38
CA SER A 243 -48.13 -1.30 36.36
C SER A 243 -49.56 -0.78 36.16
N SER A 244 -50.54 -1.44 36.77
CA SER A 244 -51.84 -0.82 37.08
C SER A 244 -52.30 -1.17 38.50
N SER A 245 -51.99 -0.30 39.45
CA SER A 245 -52.82 -0.07 40.64
C SER A 245 -52.52 1.33 41.19
N GLY A 246 -53.53 2.19 41.23
CA GLY A 246 -53.49 3.55 41.81
C GLY A 246 -53.17 3.54 43.31
N VAL A 247 -52.90 4.68 43.97
CA VAL A 247 -53.79 5.85 44.20
C VAL A 247 -52.92 6.98 44.84
N PRO A 248 -53.33 8.27 44.79
CA PRO A 248 -52.48 9.44 45.03
C PRO A 248 -52.63 10.03 46.46
N ASP A 249 -51.68 10.85 46.92
CA ASP A 249 -52.01 12.01 47.78
C ASP A 249 -50.94 13.12 47.77
N SER A 250 -51.48 14.33 47.83
CA SER A 250 -50.95 15.67 47.83
C SER A 250 -50.50 16.17 49.22
N GLY A 251 -49.53 17.10 49.27
CA GLY A 251 -49.23 17.86 50.50
C GLY A 251 -48.08 18.85 50.35
N ASN A 252 -48.40 20.14 50.40
CA ASN A 252 -47.60 21.28 49.93
C ASN A 252 -46.98 22.12 51.08
N LYS A 253 -46.00 22.96 50.71
CA LYS A 253 -45.52 24.23 51.34
C LYS A 253 -44.59 24.20 52.57
N LYS A 254 -43.41 24.84 52.42
CA LYS A 254 -43.21 26.26 52.83
C LYS A 254 -41.92 26.89 52.25
N GLN A 255 -42.10 28.14 51.80
CA GLN A 255 -41.10 29.14 51.38
C GLN A 255 -40.42 29.83 52.57
N SER A 256 -39.17 30.29 52.38
CA SER A 256 -38.65 31.68 52.56
C SER A 256 -37.11 31.61 52.64
N GLU A 257 -36.33 32.09 51.66
CA GLU A 257 -35.85 33.49 51.51
C GLU A 257 -34.81 33.84 52.61
N SER A 258 -33.53 34.23 52.40
CA SER A 258 -32.90 35.14 51.43
C SER A 258 -31.35 35.18 51.60
N ARG A 259 -30.68 35.88 50.66
CA ARG A 259 -29.31 36.47 50.64
C ARG A 259 -28.13 35.61 50.18
N GLU A 260 -27.57 35.85 48.99
CA GLU A 260 -26.64 36.95 48.56
C GLU A 260 -25.17 36.61 48.87
N GLU A 261 -24.41 36.19 47.85
CA GLU A 261 -23.24 36.91 47.28
C GLU A 261 -22.23 35.99 46.59
N GLY A 262 -21.81 36.41 45.39
CA GLY A 262 -20.41 36.34 44.95
C GLY A 262 -19.97 35.13 44.12
N GLY A 263 -19.65 35.34 42.84
CA GLY A 263 -18.83 34.37 42.10
C GLY A 263 -18.81 34.47 40.58
N HIS A 264 -18.48 35.65 40.05
CA HIS A 264 -18.26 35.90 38.62
C HIS A 264 -16.92 35.31 38.13
N ARG A 265 -16.93 34.65 36.96
CA ARG A 265 -15.88 34.51 35.91
C ARG A 265 -16.10 33.17 35.19
N GLY A 266 -16.08 33.06 33.87
CA GLY A 266 -15.68 33.99 32.83
C GLY A 266 -15.40 33.16 31.58
N CYS A 267 -16.09 33.51 30.51
CA CYS A 267 -15.93 33.00 29.16
C CYS A 267 -14.53 33.34 28.61
N SER A 268 -13.93 32.49 27.79
CA SER A 268 -13.02 32.95 26.74
C SER A 268 -12.92 31.93 25.60
N GLU A 269 -13.67 32.23 24.54
CA GLU A 269 -13.44 31.78 23.16
C GLU A 269 -12.30 32.59 22.50
N LEU A 270 -11.49 31.89 21.67
CA LEU A 270 -10.83 32.34 20.40
C LEU A 270 -9.69 33.39 20.48
N PRO A 271 -8.84 33.61 19.43
CA PRO A 271 -8.97 33.21 18.02
C PRO A 271 -7.67 32.73 17.28
N ALA A 272 -7.89 32.42 16.00
CA ALA A 272 -6.92 32.24 14.93
C ALA A 272 -5.88 33.35 14.79
N SER A 273 -4.69 33.00 14.27
CA SER A 273 -3.73 33.94 13.67
C SER A 273 -3.24 33.40 12.33
N ARG A 274 -3.23 34.31 11.36
CA ARG A 274 -2.80 34.19 9.96
C ARG A 274 -1.46 34.94 9.83
N ASP A 275 -0.72 34.58 8.78
CA ASP A 275 0.37 35.30 8.11
C ASP A 275 1.81 35.19 8.67
N ARG A 276 2.64 34.41 7.95
CA ARG A 276 3.69 34.91 7.05
C ARG A 276 3.94 33.94 5.91
#